data_AF-A0A523W329-F1
#
_entry.id   AF-A0A523W329-F1
#
_cell.length_a   1.000
_cell.length_b   1.000
_cell.length_c   1.000
_cell.angle_alpha   90.00
_cell.angle_beta   90.00
_cell.angle_gamma   90.00
#
_symmetry.space_group_name_H-M   'P 1'
#
loop_
_entity.id
_entity.type
_entity.pdbx_description
1 polymer ?
#
loop_
_entity_poly.entity_id
_entity_poly.type
_entity_poly.pdbx_seq_one_letter_code
_entity_poly.pdbx_strand_id
1 'polypeptide(L)'
;MRGIERYYFHKSRTPKWANKKRINETYRASKYLGKDWHVDHIVPLVNPRVCGLHCEDNLEIILASVNLAKGNYTWPDMWNEPQELFDISFLIECNNHQMKLL
;
A
#
# COMPACT_ATOMS: atom_id res chain seq x y z
N MET A 1 3.13 16.32 6.80
CA MET A 1 4.57 16.22 7.09
C MET A 1 5.35 16.80 5.93
N ARG A 2 6.40 17.56 6.23
CA ARG A 2 7.36 18.04 5.21
C ARG A 2 8.18 16.87 4.68
N GLY A 3 8.82 17.04 3.52
CA GLY A 3 9.62 15.98 2.89
C GLY A 3 10.73 15.41 3.79
N ILE A 4 11.40 16.27 4.56
CA ILE A 4 12.45 15.88 5.52
C ILE A 4 11.88 15.03 6.66
N GLU A 5 10.74 15.42 7.23
CA GLU A 5 10.06 14.66 8.29
C GLU A 5 9.66 13.27 7.79
N ARG A 6 9.11 13.20 6.58
CA ARG A 6 8.74 11.93 5.94
C ARG A 6 9.95 11.01 5.80
N TYR A 7 11.11 11.53 5.38
CA TYR A 7 12.33 10.75 5.24
C TYR A 7 12.76 10.10 6.57
N TYR A 8 12.90 10.90 7.63
CA TYR A 8 13.31 10.37 8.94
C TYR A 8 12.31 9.39 9.53
N PHE A 9 11.02 9.65 9.30
CA PHE A 9 9.93 8.79 9.76
C PHE A 9 9.94 7.39 9.10
N HIS A 10 10.23 7.31 7.79
CA HIS A 10 10.37 6.02 7.12
C HIS A 10 11.67 5.33 7.57
N LYS A 11 12.76 6.09 7.67
CA LYS A 11 14.06 5.57 8.11
C LYS A 11 13.99 4.96 9.51
N SER A 12 13.28 5.58 10.45
CA SER A 12 13.14 5.03 11.82
C SER A 12 12.29 3.76 11.89
N ARG A 13 11.47 3.50 10.87
CA ARG A 13 10.64 2.29 10.76
C ARG A 13 11.20 1.25 9.80
N THR A 14 12.34 1.52 9.17
CA THR A 14 13.00 0.56 8.29
C THR A 14 13.84 -0.38 9.14
N PRO A 15 13.43 -1.65 9.33
CA PRO A 15 14.25 -2.59 10.10
C PRO A 15 15.55 -2.89 9.36
N LYS A 16 16.59 -3.30 10.10
CA LYS A 16 17.92 -3.59 9.52
C LYS A 16 17.89 -4.68 8.45
N TRP A 17 16.96 -5.62 8.58
CA TRP A 17 16.80 -6.75 7.66
C TRP A 17 16.02 -6.39 6.39
N ALA A 18 15.39 -5.21 6.31
CA ALA A 18 14.60 -4.82 5.16
C ALA A 18 15.43 -4.84 3.87
N ASN A 19 14.89 -5.46 2.83
CA ASN A 19 15.49 -5.49 1.51
C ASN A 19 15.28 -4.14 0.78
N LYS A 20 16.24 -3.24 0.97
CA LYS A 20 16.25 -1.90 0.35
C LYS A 20 16.19 -1.94 -1.18
N LYS A 21 16.70 -3.02 -1.81
CA LYS A 21 16.63 -3.17 -3.27
C LYS A 21 15.17 -3.37 -3.70
N ARG A 22 14.45 -4.30 -3.07
CA ARG A 22 13.02 -4.55 -3.33
C ARG A 22 12.17 -3.32 -3.05
N ILE A 23 12.39 -2.63 -1.92
CA ILE A 23 11.69 -1.37 -1.61
C ILE A 23 11.85 -0.36 -2.75
N ASN A 24 13.07 -0.15 -3.23
CA ASN A 24 13.34 0.78 -4.32
C ASN A 24 12.72 0.33 -5.65
N GLU A 25 12.69 -0.97 -5.92
CA GLU A 25 12.02 -1.55 -7.08
C GLU A 25 10.51 -1.27 -7.06
N THR A 26 9.85 -1.43 -5.91
CA THR A 26 8.43 -1.08 -5.72
C THR A 26 8.16 0.39 -6.04
N TYR A 27 8.97 1.31 -5.50
CA TYR A 27 8.84 2.75 -5.82
C TYR A 27 9.10 3.08 -7.29
N ARG A 28 10.01 2.35 -7.95
CA ARG A 28 10.27 2.53 -9.39
C ARG A 28 9.12 2.00 -10.23
N ALA A 29 8.56 0.85 -9.87
CA ALA A 29 7.41 0.26 -10.55
C ALA A 29 6.16 1.16 -10.46
N SER A 30 5.86 1.73 -9.29
CA SER A 30 4.77 2.72 -9.15
C SER A 30 4.98 3.94 -10.05
N LYS A 31 6.20 4.47 -10.14
CA LYS A 31 6.51 5.59 -11.05
C LYS A 31 6.32 5.23 -12.53
N TYR A 32 6.63 3.99 -12.91
CA TYR A 32 6.43 3.50 -14.28
C TYR A 32 4.94 3.37 -14.63
N LEU A 33 4.12 2.93 -13.67
CA LEU A 33 2.66 2.81 -13.84
C LEU A 33 1.95 4.17 -13.92
N GLY A 34 2.57 5.23 -13.39
CA GLY A 34 2.10 6.61 -13.52
C GLY A 34 1.45 7.16 -12.26
N LYS A 35 0.90 8.37 -12.37
CA LYS A 35 0.42 9.16 -11.23
C LYS A 35 -0.78 8.55 -10.49
N ASP A 36 -1.53 7.68 -11.15
CA ASP A 36 -2.72 7.05 -10.58
C ASP A 36 -2.38 5.84 -9.69
N TRP A 37 -1.09 5.50 -9.56
CA TRP A 37 -0.60 4.38 -8.76
C TRP A 37 0.34 4.87 -7.65
N HIS A 38 -0.02 4.57 -6.42
CA HIS A 38 0.75 4.91 -5.22
C HIS A 38 1.45 3.67 -4.65
N VAL A 39 2.55 3.91 -3.93
CA VAL A 39 3.10 2.92 -3.00
C VAL A 39 2.50 3.18 -1.62
N ASP A 40 1.80 2.20 -1.08
CA ASP A 40 1.19 2.26 0.25
C ASP A 40 1.82 1.22 1.19
N HIS A 41 1.55 1.38 2.50
CA HIS A 41 1.85 0.38 3.52
C HIS A 41 0.62 -0.48 3.79
N ILE A 42 0.73 -1.80 3.60
CA ILE A 42 -0.36 -2.76 3.85
C ILE A 42 -0.85 -2.61 5.30
N VAL A 43 0.07 -2.74 6.26
CA VAL A 43 -0.12 -2.39 7.67
C VAL A 43 0.38 -0.97 7.91
N PRO A 44 -0.43 -0.06 8.47
CA PRO A 44 -0.13 1.36 8.54
C PRO A 44 1.06 1.67 9.46
N LEU A 45 1.91 2.61 9.02
CA LEU A 45 3.02 3.13 9.84
C LEU A 45 2.56 4.07 10.96
N VAL A 46 1.38 4.71 10.79
CA VAL A 46 0.76 5.63 11.75
C VAL A 46 -0.64 5.12 12.08
N ASN A 47 -0.80 4.38 13.16
CA ASN A 47 -2.10 4.01 13.69
C ASN A 47 -2.04 3.95 15.24
N PRO A 48 -3.14 4.24 15.96
CA PRO A 48 -3.16 4.16 17.43
C PRO A 48 -2.97 2.74 17.99
N ARG A 49 -3.22 1.70 17.20
CA ARG A 49 -3.32 0.30 17.67
C ARG A 49 -2.24 -0.61 17.09
N VAL A 50 -1.75 -0.30 15.90
CA VAL A 50 -0.73 -1.09 15.20
C VAL A 50 0.37 -0.19 14.67
N CYS A 51 1.55 -0.77 14.46
CA CYS A 51 2.67 -0.10 13.83
C CYS A 51 3.30 -1.04 12.81
N GLY A 52 3.05 -0.77 11.53
CA GLY A 52 3.73 -1.45 10.44
C GLY A 52 5.21 -1.08 10.35
N LEU A 53 5.99 -1.91 9.67
CA LEU A 53 7.40 -1.67 9.37
C LEU A 53 7.56 -1.14 7.94
N HIS A 54 8.58 -0.34 7.69
CA HIS A 54 8.97 0.03 6.33
C HIS A 54 9.87 -1.07 5.74
N CYS A 55 9.28 -2.19 5.35
CA CYS A 55 9.95 -3.31 4.70
C CYS A 55 9.23 -3.69 3.40
N GLU A 56 9.94 -4.42 2.55
CA GLU A 56 9.51 -4.87 1.22
C GLU A 56 8.21 -5.68 1.22
N ASP A 57 7.90 -6.40 2.29
CA ASP A 57 6.68 -7.21 2.39
C ASP A 57 5.49 -6.43 2.97
N ASN A 58 5.73 -5.22 3.48
CA ASN A 58 4.69 -4.31 3.96
C ASN A 58 4.45 -3.16 2.97
N LEU A 59 4.90 -3.29 1.72
CA LEU A 59 4.66 -2.30 0.66
C LEU A 59 3.84 -2.93 -0.46
N GLU A 60 2.84 -2.19 -0.93
CA GLU A 60 2.03 -2.57 -2.08
C GLU A 60 1.90 -1.40 -3.06
N ILE A 61 1.70 -1.72 -4.33
CA ILE A 61 1.34 -0.74 -5.35
C ILE A 61 -0.17 -0.83 -5.54
N ILE A 62 -0.84 0.29 -5.33
CA ILE A 62 -2.30 0.35 -5.33
C ILE A 62 -2.77 1.62 -6.03
N LEU A 63 -4.00 1.64 -6.55
CA LEU A 63 -4.59 2.83 -7.14
C LEU A 63 -4.67 3.96 -6.11
N ALA A 64 -4.38 5.18 -6.55
CA ALA A 64 -4.41 6.39 -5.73
C ALA A 64 -5.77 6.58 -5.06
N SER A 65 -6.87 6.33 -5.80
CA SER A 65 -8.24 6.37 -5.27
C SER A 65 -8.46 5.40 -4.12
N VAL A 66 -7.98 4.16 -4.26
CA VAL A 66 -8.12 3.11 -3.25
C VAL A 66 -7.24 3.40 -2.04
N ASN A 67 -5.98 3.84 -2.24
CA ASN A 67 -5.10 4.28 -1.16
C ASN A 67 -5.71 5.43 -0.33
N LEU A 68 -6.32 6.41 -1.01
CA LEU A 68 -6.98 7.54 -0.34
C LEU A 68 -8.20 7.09 0.46
N ALA A 69 -8.96 6.11 -0.03
CA ALA A 69 -10.10 5.53 0.68
C ALA A 69 -9.66 4.67 1.89
N LYS A 70 -8.62 3.84 1.72
CA LYS A 70 -8.04 2.97 2.76
C LYS A 70 -7.48 3.78 3.94
N GLY A 71 -6.68 4.80 3.63
CA GLY A 71 -5.97 5.58 4.65
C GLY A 71 -5.14 4.71 5.59
N ASN A 72 -5.06 5.10 6.86
CA ASN A 72 -4.31 4.37 7.89
C ASN A 72 -5.20 3.51 8.81
N TYR A 73 -6.44 3.22 8.42
CA TYR A 73 -7.45 2.61 9.30
C TYR A 73 -7.79 1.17 8.96
N THR A 74 -7.42 0.72 7.77
CA THR A 74 -7.74 -0.62 7.26
C THR A 74 -6.46 -1.34 6.87
N TRP A 75 -6.34 -2.60 7.27
CA TRP A 75 -5.27 -3.53 6.89
C TRP A 75 -5.83 -4.97 6.94
N PRO A 76 -5.22 -5.93 6.22
CA PRO A 76 -5.62 -7.33 6.29
C PRO A 76 -5.51 -7.89 7.71
N ASP A 77 -6.44 -8.77 8.08
CA ASP A 77 -6.53 -9.44 9.39
C ASP A 77 -6.84 -8.49 10.57
N MET A 78 -7.47 -7.34 10.32
CA MET A 78 -7.92 -6.46 11.41
C MET A 78 -9.10 -7.09 12.16
N TRP A 79 -9.20 -6.88 13.48
CA TRP A 79 -10.18 -7.56 14.33
C TRP A 79 -11.67 -7.31 14.01
N ASN A 80 -11.98 -6.34 13.14
CA ASN A 80 -13.35 -5.98 12.75
C ASN A 80 -13.38 -5.72 11.25
N GLU A 81 -12.88 -6.67 10.46
CA GLU A 81 -12.95 -6.61 9.00
C GLU A 81 -14.40 -6.39 8.56
N PRO A 82 -14.72 -5.29 7.87
CA PRO A 82 -15.94 -5.22 7.11
C PRO A 82 -15.80 -6.25 5.98
N GLN A 83 -16.65 -7.28 5.99
CA GLN A 83 -16.64 -8.37 5.00
C GLN A 83 -16.73 -7.89 3.54
N GLU A 84 -17.02 -6.61 3.30
CA GLU A 84 -17.19 -5.98 1.99
C GLU A 84 -15.95 -5.22 1.47
N LEU A 85 -14.91 -4.96 2.29
CA LEU A 85 -13.74 -4.17 1.85
C LEU A 85 -12.66 -5.01 1.15
N PHE A 86 -12.70 -6.33 1.27
CA PHE A 86 -11.86 -7.24 0.47
C PHE A 86 -12.27 -7.25 -1.02
N ASP A 87 -13.50 -6.82 -1.33
CA ASP A 87 -14.03 -6.86 -2.69
C ASP A 87 -13.62 -5.66 -3.54
N ILE A 88 -12.99 -4.60 -3.02
CA ILE A 88 -12.69 -3.42 -3.86
C ILE A 88 -11.52 -3.67 -4.81
N SER A 89 -10.59 -4.56 -4.48
CA SER A 89 -9.58 -5.03 -5.45
C SER A 89 -10.21 -5.90 -6.54
N PHE A 90 -11.29 -6.62 -6.22
CA PHE A 90 -12.03 -7.51 -7.13
C PHE A 90 -13.08 -6.77 -7.99
N LEU A 91 -13.72 -5.74 -7.46
CA LEU A 91 -14.78 -4.96 -8.14
C LEU A 91 -14.26 -3.98 -9.19
N ILE A 92 -12.96 -3.66 -9.19
CA ILE A 92 -12.36 -2.83 -10.23
C ILE A 92 -12.08 -3.63 -11.52
N GLU A 93 -12.03 -4.97 -11.46
CA GLU A 93 -11.97 -5.81 -12.67
C GLU A 93 -13.30 -5.81 -13.46
N CYS A 94 -14.42 -5.42 -12.85
CA CYS A 94 -15.74 -5.55 -13.49
C CYS A 94 -16.15 -4.37 -14.41
N ASN A 95 -15.34 -3.33 -14.59
CA ASN A 95 -15.70 -2.18 -15.43
C ASN A 95 -14.81 -1.93 -16.66
N ASN A 96 -13.91 -2.86 -17.01
CA ASN A 96 -13.31 -2.89 -18.34
C ASN A 96 -13.70 -4.17 -19.06
N HIS A 97 -14.78 -4.02 -19.83
CA HIS A 97 -15.29 -4.96 -20.81
C HIS A 97 -14.15 -5.52 -21.70
N GLN A 98 -14.25 -6.82 -21.98
CA GLN A 98 -13.37 -7.69 -22.79
C GLN A 98 -12.10 -8.22 -22.13
N MET A 99 -12.14 -9.49 -21.71
CA MET A 99 -11.30 -10.53 -22.33
C MET A 99 -12.05 -11.88 -22.31
N LYS A 100 -12.04 -12.53 -23.46
CA LYS A 100 -12.75 -13.77 -23.79
C LYS A 100 -12.18 -14.98 -23.04
N LEU A 101 -13.09 -15.91 -22.73
CA LEU A 101 -12.82 -17.32 -22.44
C LEU A 101 -11.94 -17.95 -23.54
N LEU A 102 -10.79 -18.50 -23.14
CA LEU A 102 -10.24 -19.78 -23.60
C LEU A 102 -9.48 -20.42 -22.42
#